data_AF-A0A6A4H865-F1
#
_entry.id   AF-A0A6A4H865-F1
#
_cell.length_a   1.000
_cell.length_b   1.000
_cell.length_c   1.000
_cell.angle_alpha   90.00
_cell.angle_beta   90.00
_cell.angle_gamma   90.00
#
_symmetry.space_group_name_H-M   'P 1'
#
loop_
_entity.id
_entity.type
_entity.pdbx_description
1 polymer ?
#
loop_
_entity_poly.entity_id
_entity_poly.type
_entity_poly.pdbx_seq_one_letter_code
_entity_poly.pdbx_strand_id
1 'polypeptide(L)'
;FGKISMIFAGDFAQLPPIGGESVSLKMEDVKIYNGHNGHCEVIGKSLWHHVTYVVVLCKNMLNTGESKADIAFRQALENMRYKACTGDDIRFLNTLVSSKMPCCPYVGQEPWRNAPIIVGENKYKDEINRLGCIHFANDT
;
A
#
# COMPACT_ATOMS: atom_id res chain seq x y z
N PHE A 1 0.48 -17.86 -22.99
CA PHE A 1 -0.80 -18.16 -22.33
C PHE A 1 -1.80 -18.91 -23.22
N GLY A 2 -1.40 -19.96 -23.97
CA GLY A 2 -2.37 -20.82 -24.69
C GLY A 2 -3.37 -20.10 -25.61
N LYS A 3 -2.95 -19.04 -26.33
CA LYS A 3 -3.80 -18.15 -27.15
C LYS A 3 -4.87 -17.36 -26.38
N ILE A 4 -4.77 -17.26 -25.06
CA ILE A 4 -5.61 -16.41 -24.22
C ILE A 4 -4.97 -15.01 -24.15
N SER A 5 -5.78 -13.98 -24.39
CA SER A 5 -5.38 -12.59 -24.14
C SER A 5 -5.38 -12.33 -22.64
N MET A 6 -4.25 -11.87 -22.11
CA MET A 6 -4.06 -11.61 -20.69
C MET A 6 -3.87 -10.12 -20.45
N ILE A 7 -4.60 -9.57 -19.47
CA ILE A 7 -4.40 -8.21 -18.98
C ILE A 7 -3.97 -8.32 -17.53
N PHE A 8 -2.78 -7.81 -17.24
CA PHE A 8 -2.25 -7.68 -15.88
C PHE A 8 -2.44 -6.25 -15.41
N ALA A 9 -2.95 -6.08 -14.19
CA ALA A 9 -3.11 -4.78 -13.55
C ALA A 9 -2.60 -4.85 -12.11
N GLY A 10 -1.83 -3.86 -11.70
CA GLY A 10 -1.25 -3.81 -10.37
C GLY A 10 -0.24 -2.68 -10.23
N ASP A 11 0.32 -2.55 -9.02
CA ASP A 11 1.33 -1.55 -8.70
C ASP A 11 2.49 -2.21 -7.97
N PHE A 12 3.67 -2.21 -8.61
CA PHE A 12 4.88 -2.80 -8.04
C PHE A 12 5.47 -2.03 -6.86
N ALA A 13 4.97 -0.85 -6.53
CA ALA A 13 5.35 -0.11 -5.32
C ALA A 13 4.55 -0.55 -4.09
N GLN A 14 3.58 -1.46 -4.24
CA GLN A 14 2.83 -2.04 -3.12
C GLN A 14 3.59 -3.18 -2.44
N LEU A 15 2.92 -3.81 -1.46
CA LEU A 15 3.47 -4.94 -0.71
C LEU A 15 3.87 -6.09 -1.66
N PRO A 16 5.05 -6.71 -1.45
CA PRO A 16 5.41 -7.90 -2.20
C PRO A 16 4.46 -9.06 -1.88
N PRO A 17 4.44 -10.12 -2.70
CA PRO A 17 3.71 -11.33 -2.35
C PRO A 17 4.14 -11.88 -0.99
N ILE A 18 3.20 -12.55 -0.31
CA ILE A 18 3.48 -13.23 0.96
C ILE A 18 4.56 -14.29 0.70
N GLY A 19 5.70 -14.17 1.40
CA GLY A 19 6.92 -14.92 1.11
C GLY A 19 8.13 -14.03 0.80
N GLY A 20 7.91 -12.73 0.61
CA GLY A 20 8.99 -11.74 0.48
C GLY A 20 9.59 -11.65 -0.92
N GLU A 21 10.80 -11.10 -1.03
CA GLU A 21 11.46 -10.88 -2.33
C GLU A 21 11.71 -12.17 -3.11
N SER A 22 11.86 -13.31 -2.42
CA SER A 22 12.15 -14.62 -3.05
C SER A 22 11.03 -15.15 -3.93
N VAL A 23 9.80 -14.65 -3.77
CA VAL A 23 8.64 -15.00 -4.62
C VAL A 23 8.20 -13.82 -5.50
N SER A 24 8.96 -12.73 -5.49
CA SER A 24 8.64 -11.53 -6.25
C SER A 24 9.18 -11.62 -7.70
N LEU A 25 8.46 -11.00 -8.63
CA LEU A 25 8.92 -10.83 -10.01
C LEU A 25 10.19 -9.96 -10.11
N LYS A 26 10.55 -9.23 -9.05
CA LYS A 26 11.70 -8.32 -8.98
C LYS A 26 13.04 -8.99 -8.67
N MET A 27 13.08 -10.30 -8.44
CA MET A 27 14.38 -10.97 -8.28
C MET A 27 15.23 -10.79 -9.54
N GLU A 28 16.46 -10.30 -9.42
CA GLU A 28 17.43 -10.26 -10.52
C GLU A 28 17.97 -11.68 -10.80
N ASP A 29 18.30 -12.43 -9.75
CA ASP A 29 18.81 -13.80 -9.87
C ASP A 29 17.73 -14.82 -9.54
N VAL A 30 17.33 -15.62 -10.55
CA VAL A 30 16.61 -16.86 -10.28
C VAL A 30 17.61 -17.85 -9.70
N LYS A 31 17.73 -17.89 -8.38
CA LYS A 31 18.44 -19.00 -7.72
C LYS A 31 17.62 -20.25 -8.03
N ILE A 32 18.18 -21.16 -8.82
CA ILE A 32 17.60 -22.47 -9.09
C ILE A 32 17.64 -23.22 -7.76
N TYR A 33 16.59 -23.07 -6.95
CA TYR A 33 16.41 -23.89 -5.77
C TYR A 33 16.05 -25.29 -6.26
N ASN A 34 16.84 -26.30 -5.85
CA ASN A 34 16.62 -27.73 -6.10
C ASN A 34 15.40 -28.29 -5.33
N GLY A 35 14.32 -27.50 -5.20
CA GLY A 35 13.06 -27.89 -4.59
C GLY A 35 11.92 -27.83 -5.62
N HIS A 36 10.86 -28.60 -5.38
CA HIS A 36 9.72 -28.77 -6.29
C HIS A 36 9.08 -27.46 -6.82
N ASN A 37 9.25 -26.33 -6.14
CA ASN A 37 8.66 -25.03 -6.51
C ASN A 37 9.54 -24.14 -7.40
N GLY A 38 10.85 -24.40 -7.50
CA GLY A 38 11.78 -23.55 -8.25
C GLY A 38 11.50 -23.52 -9.76
N HIS A 39 10.91 -24.59 -10.30
CA HIS A 39 10.49 -24.66 -11.70
C HIS A 39 9.31 -23.72 -12.01
N CYS A 40 8.35 -23.59 -11.09
CA CYS A 40 7.17 -22.75 -11.26
C CYS A 40 7.55 -21.27 -11.33
N GLU A 41 8.54 -20.84 -10.55
CA GLU A 41 9.04 -19.46 -10.51
C GLU A 41 9.76 -19.08 -11.81
N VAL A 42 10.60 -19.98 -12.36
CA VAL A 42 11.28 -19.81 -13.66
C VAL A 42 10.25 -19.68 -14.79
N ILE A 43 9.24 -20.56 -14.80
CA ILE A 43 8.17 -20.54 -15.82
C ILE A 43 7.37 -19.25 -15.72
N GLY A 44 7.00 -18.83 -14.51
CA GLY A 44 6.26 -17.58 -14.27
C GLY A 44 7.02 -16.35 -14.79
N LYS A 45 8.32 -16.26 -14.51
CA LYS A 45 9.19 -15.19 -15.03
C LYS A 45 9.33 -15.24 -16.55
N SER A 46 9.55 -16.42 -17.13
CA SER A 46 9.60 -16.57 -18.59
C SER A 46 8.31 -16.09 -19.24
N LEU A 47 7.15 -16.48 -18.70
CA LEU A 47 5.84 -15.99 -19.17
C LEU A 47 5.69 -14.47 -19.01
N TRP A 48 6.21 -13.88 -17.93
CA TRP A 48 6.21 -12.44 -17.72
C TRP A 48 7.01 -11.69 -18.79
N HIS A 49 8.16 -12.22 -19.22
CA HIS A 49 8.93 -11.64 -20.32
C HIS A 49 8.23 -11.69 -21.69
N HIS A 50 7.17 -12.49 -21.84
CA HIS A 50 6.34 -12.49 -23.06
C HIS A 50 5.27 -11.39 -23.07
N VAL A 51 5.17 -10.57 -22.02
CA VAL A 51 4.29 -9.39 -22.02
C VAL A 51 4.84 -8.35 -22.99
N THR A 52 4.05 -7.99 -24.00
CA THR A 52 4.47 -7.14 -25.12
C THR A 52 4.16 -5.66 -24.93
N TYR A 53 3.14 -5.33 -24.13
CA TYR A 53 2.66 -3.97 -23.95
C TYR A 53 2.58 -3.63 -22.47
N VAL A 54 3.11 -2.46 -22.11
CA VAL A 54 3.02 -1.89 -20.77
C VAL A 54 2.36 -0.52 -20.90
N VAL A 55 1.32 -0.29 -20.10
CA VAL A 55 0.63 1.00 -20.00
C VAL A 55 0.80 1.52 -18.58
N VAL A 56 1.31 2.74 -18.44
CA VAL A 56 1.48 3.41 -17.14
C VAL A 56 0.43 4.50 -17.02
N LEU A 57 -0.41 4.41 -15.99
CA LEU A 57 -1.41 5.43 -15.68
C LEU A 57 -0.79 6.47 -14.74
N CYS A 58 -0.67 7.73 -15.20
CA CYS A 58 0.00 8.78 -14.43
C CYS A 58 -0.95 9.69 -13.63
N LYS A 59 -2.25 9.69 -13.95
CA LYS A 59 -3.21 10.58 -13.29
C LYS A 59 -3.83 9.91 -12.07
N ASN A 60 -3.58 10.48 -10.88
CA ASN A 60 -4.22 10.05 -9.65
C ASN A 60 -5.69 10.55 -9.61
N MET A 61 -6.62 9.61 -9.51
CA MET A 61 -8.07 9.89 -9.44
C MET A 61 -8.64 9.82 -8.02
N LEU A 62 -7.86 9.40 -7.02
CA LEU A 62 -8.27 9.27 -5.62
C LEU A 62 -8.08 10.59 -4.86
N ASN A 63 -6.94 11.27 -5.08
CA ASN A 63 -6.60 12.53 -4.40
C ASN A 63 -6.64 13.70 -5.38
N THR A 64 -7.85 14.09 -5.81
CA THR A 64 -8.07 15.17 -6.80
C THR A 64 -8.16 16.57 -6.16
N GLY A 65 -8.07 16.68 -4.84
CA GLY A 65 -8.10 17.96 -4.16
C GLY A 65 -6.98 18.91 -4.62
N GLU A 66 -7.31 20.20 -4.69
CA GLU A 66 -6.40 21.25 -5.18
C GLU A 66 -5.86 22.13 -4.04
N SER A 67 -6.17 21.80 -2.78
CA SER A 67 -5.63 22.55 -1.66
C SER A 67 -4.11 22.37 -1.58
N LYS A 68 -3.41 23.32 -0.94
CA LYS A 68 -1.97 23.22 -0.70
C LYS A 68 -1.60 21.92 0.05
N ALA A 69 -2.47 21.49 0.98
CA ALA A 69 -2.28 20.25 1.71
C ALA A 69 -2.48 19.02 0.82
N ASP A 70 -3.46 19.02 -0.09
CA ASP A 70 -3.68 17.92 -1.02
C ASP A 70 -2.51 17.76 -2.01
N ILE A 71 -1.98 18.88 -2.51
CA ILE A 71 -0.82 18.89 -3.40
C ILE A 71 0.41 18.36 -2.66
N ALA A 72 0.67 18.84 -1.45
CA ALA A 72 1.78 18.38 -0.61
C ALA A 72 1.66 16.88 -0.30
N PHE A 73 0.45 16.41 0.02
CA PHE A 73 0.22 15.00 0.30
C PHE A 73 0.44 14.13 -0.94
N ARG A 74 -0.04 14.55 -2.11
CA ARG A 74 0.18 13.84 -3.38
C ARG A 74 1.67 13.74 -3.71
N GLN A 75 2.40 14.85 -3.56
CA GLN A 75 3.86 14.88 -3.76
C GLN A 75 4.58 13.91 -2.81
N ALA A 76 4.20 13.91 -1.53
CA ALA A 76 4.77 13.00 -0.54
C ALA A 76 4.49 11.52 -0.89
N LEU A 77 3.28 11.19 -1.36
CA LEU A 77 2.92 9.83 -1.81
C LEU A 77 3.76 9.39 -3.02
N GLU A 78 3.95 10.27 -4.01
CA GLU A 78 4.79 10.00 -5.18
C GLU A 78 6.25 9.77 -4.78
N ASN A 79 6.79 10.61 -3.88
CA ASN A 79 8.15 10.45 -3.39
C ASN A 79 8.33 9.16 -2.57
N MET A 80 7.35 8.79 -1.73
CA MET A 80 7.35 7.53 -0.98
C MET A 80 7.40 6.31 -1.91
N ARG A 81 6.66 6.34 -3.02
CA ARG A 81 6.65 5.28 -4.04
C ARG A 81 8.06 4.93 -4.53
N TYR A 82 8.93 5.93 -4.63
CA TYR A 82 10.31 5.79 -5.11
C TYR A 82 11.36 5.84 -3.99
N LYS A 83 10.94 5.75 -2.72
CA LYS A 83 11.84 5.88 -1.54
C LYS A 83 12.64 7.20 -1.54
N ALA A 84 12.07 8.27 -2.07
CA ALA A 84 12.71 9.56 -2.30
C ALA A 84 12.12 10.69 -1.46
N CYS A 85 11.62 10.38 -0.25
CA CYS A 85 11.02 11.38 0.64
C CYS A 85 12.00 12.51 0.97
N THR A 86 11.53 13.73 0.85
CA THR A 86 12.25 14.95 1.20
C THR A 86 12.00 15.35 2.66
N GLY A 87 12.79 16.30 3.16
CA GLY A 87 12.56 16.87 4.48
C GLY A 87 11.20 17.58 4.60
N ASP A 88 10.70 18.17 3.51
CA ASP A 88 9.37 18.79 3.47
C ASP A 88 8.26 17.74 3.57
N ASP A 89 8.40 16.60 2.88
CA ASP A 89 7.45 15.49 2.97
C ASP A 89 7.33 14.98 4.41
N ILE A 90 8.47 14.76 5.08
CA ILE A 90 8.50 14.28 6.47
C ILE A 90 7.88 15.31 7.41
N ARG A 91 8.21 16.60 7.24
CA ARG A 91 7.59 17.68 8.03
C ARG A 91 6.08 17.71 7.85
N PHE A 92 5.61 17.61 6.61
CA PHE A 92 4.19 17.56 6.30
C PHE A 92 3.50 16.36 6.96
N LEU A 93 4.03 15.15 6.78
CA LEU A 93 3.45 13.92 7.36
C LEU A 93 3.39 13.97 8.89
N ASN A 94 4.38 14.57 9.55
CA ASN A 94 4.36 14.76 11.00
C ASN A 94 3.22 15.65 11.48
N THR A 95 2.68 16.55 10.64
CA THR A 95 1.49 17.34 10.99
C THR A 95 0.21 16.50 11.07
N LEU A 96 0.22 15.32 10.45
CA LEU A 96 -0.92 14.40 10.40
C LEU A 96 -0.92 13.38 11.56
N VAL A 97 0.13 13.38 12.39
CA VAL A 97 0.26 12.44 13.51
C VAL A 97 -0.74 12.80 14.60
N SER A 98 -1.55 11.82 15.00
CA SER A 98 -2.52 12.03 16.07
C SER A 98 -1.83 12.29 17.41
N SER A 99 -2.36 13.23 18.19
CA SER A 99 -1.88 13.56 19.54
C SER A 99 -3.03 13.97 20.46
N LYS A 100 -2.82 13.81 21.77
CA LYS A 100 -3.72 14.32 22.82
C LYS A 100 -3.50 15.81 23.14
N MET A 101 -2.50 16.44 22.52
CA MET A 101 -2.24 17.86 22.72
C MET A 101 -3.36 18.72 22.13
N PRO A 102 -3.64 19.91 22.71
CA PRO A 102 -4.57 20.87 22.13
C PRO A 102 -4.18 21.19 20.68
N CYS A 103 -5.18 21.34 19.81
CA CYS A 103 -5.03 21.65 18.38
C CYS A 103 -4.38 20.54 17.51
N CYS A 104 -4.17 19.34 18.03
CA CYS A 104 -3.73 18.19 17.23
C CYS A 104 -4.90 17.28 16.83
N PRO A 105 -4.77 16.52 15.72
CA PRO A 105 -5.76 15.51 15.34
C PRO A 105 -5.86 14.43 16.42
N TYR A 106 -7.07 14.05 16.81
CA TYR A 106 -7.29 12.96 17.74
C TYR A 106 -8.23 11.92 17.13
N VAL A 107 -7.79 10.66 17.07
CA VAL A 107 -8.54 9.57 16.44
C VAL A 107 -9.92 9.34 17.07
N GLY A 108 -10.10 9.68 18.35
CA GLY A 108 -11.39 9.53 19.05
C GLY A 108 -12.37 10.69 18.85
N GLN A 109 -11.99 11.75 18.14
CA GLN A 109 -12.85 12.90 17.83
C GLN A 109 -13.38 12.82 16.39
N GLU A 110 -14.53 13.44 16.13
CA GLU A 110 -15.05 13.61 14.76
C GLU A 110 -14.04 14.40 13.89
N PRO A 111 -13.88 14.07 12.58
CA PRO A 111 -14.56 12.99 11.84
C PRO A 111 -13.91 11.61 11.96
N TRP A 112 -12.85 11.48 12.76
CA TRP A 112 -11.99 10.29 12.80
C TRP A 112 -12.52 9.16 13.68
N ARG A 113 -13.46 9.48 14.58
CA ARG A 113 -14.04 8.56 15.56
C ARG A 113 -14.52 7.24 14.96
N ASN A 114 -15.12 7.30 13.76
CA ASN A 114 -15.65 6.14 13.05
C ASN A 114 -14.87 5.82 11.76
N ALA A 115 -13.69 6.41 11.58
CA ALA A 115 -12.87 6.18 10.40
C ALA A 115 -12.23 4.77 10.44
N PRO A 116 -12.03 4.11 9.29
CA PRO A 116 -11.30 2.85 9.22
C PRO A 116 -9.87 3.01 9.74
N ILE A 117 -9.45 2.11 10.63
CA ILE A 117 -8.08 2.07 11.17
C ILE A 117 -7.31 0.94 10.52
N ILE A 118 -6.18 1.27 9.88
CA ILE A 118 -5.27 0.30 9.26
C ILE A 118 -4.13 0.02 10.24
N VAL A 119 -3.84 -1.26 10.47
CA VAL A 119 -2.76 -1.71 11.36
C VAL A 119 -1.92 -2.80 10.71
N GLY A 120 -0.68 -2.95 11.16
CA GLY A 120 0.28 -3.89 10.56
C GLY A 120 0.04 -5.36 10.92
N GLU A 121 -0.67 -5.66 12.01
CA GLU A 121 -0.89 -7.04 12.47
C GLU A 121 -2.36 -7.34 12.76
N ASN A 122 -2.78 -8.57 12.45
CA ASN A 122 -4.14 -9.04 12.70
C ASN A 122 -4.55 -8.94 14.17
N LYS A 123 -3.64 -9.22 15.12
CA LYS A 123 -3.95 -9.15 16.57
C LYS A 123 -4.45 -7.77 16.99
N TYR A 124 -3.87 -6.70 16.43
CA TYR A 124 -4.29 -5.33 16.72
C TYR A 124 -5.61 -4.99 16.02
N LYS A 125 -5.79 -5.45 14.78
CA LYS A 125 -7.02 -5.26 14.01
C LYS A 125 -8.21 -5.90 14.75
N ASP A 126 -8.04 -7.12 15.23
CA ASP A 126 -9.10 -7.86 15.90
C ASP A 126 -9.50 -7.19 17.22
N GLU A 127 -8.54 -6.71 18.00
CA GLU A 127 -8.83 -5.97 19.24
C GLU A 127 -9.47 -4.60 18.99
N ILE A 128 -8.99 -3.85 18.00
CA ILE A 128 -9.60 -2.56 17.61
C ILE A 128 -11.04 -2.77 17.14
N ASN A 129 -11.29 -3.79 16.32
CA ASN A 129 -12.64 -4.12 15.87
C ASN A 129 -13.54 -4.52 17.04
N ARG A 130 -13.04 -5.30 18.00
CA ARG A 130 -13.78 -5.67 19.22
C ARG A 130 -14.19 -4.42 20.00
N LEU A 131 -13.26 -3.49 20.24
CA LEU A 131 -13.53 -2.23 20.91
C LEU A 131 -14.52 -1.35 20.12
N GLY A 132 -14.36 -1.29 18.80
CA GLY A 132 -15.26 -0.56 17.90
C GLY A 132 -16.68 -1.09 17.94
N CYS A 133 -16.88 -2.41 17.99
CA CYS A 133 -18.20 -3.02 18.12
C CYS A 133 -18.90 -2.65 19.43
N ILE A 134 -18.17 -2.71 20.56
CA ILE A 134 -18.72 -2.32 21.88
C ILE A 134 -19.09 -0.85 21.88
N HIS A 135 -18.20 -0.02 21.35
CA HIS A 135 -18.38 1.42 21.27
C HIS A 135 -19.61 1.79 20.43
N PHE A 136 -19.74 1.21 19.24
CA PHE A 136 -20.90 1.41 18.35
C PHE A 136 -22.23 0.95 18.98
N ALA A 137 -22.22 -0.17 19.69
CA ALA A 137 -23.40 -0.69 20.38
C ALA A 137 -23.87 0.21 21.54
N ASN A 138 -22.97 0.95 22.18
CA ASN A 138 -23.33 1.90 23.25
C ASN A 138 -23.84 3.25 22.72
N ASP A 139 -23.50 3.61 21.48
CA ASP A 139 -23.95 4.85 20.84
C ASP A 139 -25.33 4.74 20.18
N THR A 140 -25.85 3.51 19.99
CA THR A 140 -27.15 3.20 19.36
C THR A 140 -28.21 2.92 20.42
#